data_AF-A0A7S8EL23-F1
#
_entry.id   AF-A0A7S8EL23-F1
#
_cell.length_a   1.000
_cell.length_b   1.000
_cell.length_c   1.000
_cell.angle_alpha   90.00
_cell.angle_beta   90.00
_cell.angle_gamma   90.00
#
_symmetry.space_group_name_H-M   'P 1'
#
loop_
_entity.id
_entity.type
_entity.pdbx_description
1 polymer ?
#
loop_
_entity_poly.entity_id
_entity_poly.type
_entity_poly.pdbx_seq_one_letter_code
_entity_poly.pdbx_strand_id
1 'polypeptide(L)'
;MSDDKNGSVQPEQKLVLRPVVGLTENLPKDELEQIVVQAIKAHRRLRDLAEVRQDEWHAIEAHAAATGTEPSRIAYVTAMIDMHAQQTVLSTLLDVLGYIPSVPGD
;
A
#
# COMPACT_ATOMS: atom_id res chain seq x y z
N MET A 1 42.34 8.46 -16.14
CA MET A 1 41.91 8.38 -14.72
C MET A 1 40.85 9.45 -14.53
N SER A 2 39.58 9.04 -14.39
CA SER A 2 38.51 9.79 -13.71
C SER A 2 37.24 8.92 -13.75
N ASP A 3 37.19 8.02 -12.76
CA ASP A 3 36.06 7.66 -11.90
C ASP A 3 34.67 7.42 -12.50
N ASP A 4 34.40 6.14 -12.74
CA ASP A 4 33.06 5.55 -12.78
C ASP A 4 32.35 5.80 -11.44
N LYS A 5 31.38 6.71 -11.40
CA LYS A 5 30.38 6.77 -10.32
C LYS A 5 29.36 5.66 -10.54
N ASN A 6 29.73 4.44 -10.15
CA ASN A 6 28.79 3.36 -9.93
C ASN A 6 27.95 3.69 -8.68
N GLY A 7 26.84 4.42 -8.89
CA GLY A 7 25.84 4.64 -7.86
C GLY A 7 25.17 3.32 -7.52
N SER A 8 25.67 2.63 -6.48
CA SER A 8 24.98 1.49 -5.90
C SER A 8 23.67 1.96 -5.31
N VAL A 9 22.58 1.80 -6.07
CA VAL A 9 21.23 1.88 -5.54
C VAL A 9 21.12 0.74 -4.52
N GLN A 10 21.16 1.11 -3.25
CA GLN A 10 20.93 0.15 -2.17
C GLN A 10 19.55 -0.46 -2.40
N PRO A 11 19.41 -1.80 -2.39
CA PRO A 11 18.10 -2.41 -2.52
C PRO A 11 17.22 -1.90 -1.38
N GLU A 12 16.06 -1.33 -1.72
CA GLU A 12 15.08 -0.92 -0.74
C GLU A 12 14.78 -2.10 0.18
N GLN A 13 15.03 -1.93 1.48
CA GLN A 13 14.76 -2.98 2.47
C GLN A 13 13.25 -3.17 2.57
N LYS A 14 12.72 -4.12 1.80
CA LYS A 14 11.32 -4.48 1.82
C LYS A 14 10.94 -5.04 3.19
N LEU A 15 9.96 -4.43 3.85
CA LEU A 15 9.38 -4.93 5.09
C LEU A 15 8.54 -6.18 4.79
N VAL A 16 8.92 -7.31 5.39
CA VAL A 16 8.19 -8.58 5.29
C VAL A 16 7.50 -8.89 6.60
N LEU A 17 6.18 -9.09 6.55
CA LEU A 17 5.38 -9.42 7.73
C LEU A 17 5.47 -10.93 8.03
N ARG A 18 6.42 -11.34 8.88
CA ARG A 18 6.59 -12.74 9.29
C ARG A 18 5.30 -13.45 9.76
N PRO A 19 4.38 -12.80 10.50
CA PRO A 19 3.11 -13.43 10.85
C PRO A 19 2.25 -13.79 9.63
N VAL A 20 2.25 -12.96 8.58
CA VAL A 20 1.51 -13.24 7.34
C VAL A 20 2.14 -14.44 6.61
N VAL A 21 3.47 -14.53 6.57
CA VAL A 21 4.18 -15.68 6.00
C VAL A 21 3.76 -16.96 6.71
N GLY A 22 3.86 -17.02 8.04
CA GLY A 22 3.49 -18.22 8.81
C GLY A 22 2.02 -18.63 8.67
N LEU A 23 1.11 -17.69 8.39
CA LEU A 23 -0.31 -17.99 8.13
C LEU A 23 -0.55 -18.55 6.72
N THR A 24 0.34 -18.29 5.76
CA THR A 24 0.06 -18.50 4.32
C THR A 24 1.00 -19.48 3.63
N GLU A 25 2.18 -19.76 4.19
CA GLU A 25 3.24 -20.56 3.55
C GLU A 25 2.83 -22.00 3.19
N ASN A 26 1.84 -22.56 3.89
CA ASN A 26 1.36 -23.93 3.69
C ASN A 26 -0.05 -24.00 3.08
N LEU A 27 -0.63 -22.88 2.65
CA LEU A 27 -1.95 -22.89 2.03
C LEU A 27 -1.89 -23.51 0.62
N PRO A 28 -2.97 -24.18 0.19
CA PRO A 28 -3.16 -24.51 -1.22
C PRO A 28 -2.99 -23.27 -2.10
N LYS A 29 -2.33 -23.44 -3.25
CA LYS A 29 -1.95 -22.32 -4.12
C LYS A 29 -3.16 -21.52 -4.60
N ASP A 30 -4.26 -22.19 -4.90
CA ASP A 30 -5.53 -21.59 -5.32
C ASP A 30 -6.19 -20.78 -4.20
N GLU A 31 -6.12 -21.24 -2.95
CA GLU A 31 -6.59 -20.49 -1.79
C GLU A 31 -5.73 -19.23 -1.56
N LEU A 32 -4.41 -19.36 -1.63
CA LEU A 32 -3.48 -18.22 -1.53
C LEU A 32 -3.72 -17.20 -2.65
N GLU A 33 -3.90 -17.66 -3.89
CA GLU A 33 -4.20 -16.78 -5.02
C GLU A 33 -5.51 -15.99 -4.78
N GLN A 34 -6.56 -16.65 -4.29
CA GLN A 34 -7.82 -15.96 -3.94
C GLN A 34 -7.61 -14.88 -2.87
N ILE A 35 -6.83 -15.18 -1.83
CA ILE A 35 -6.49 -14.22 -0.77
C ILE A 35 -5.73 -13.01 -1.35
N VAL A 36 -4.75 -13.26 -2.22
CA VAL A 36 -3.98 -12.20 -2.88
C VAL A 36 -4.87 -11.33 -3.76
N VAL A 37 -5.78 -11.93 -4.54
CA VAL A 37 -6.74 -11.17 -5.36
C VAL A 37 -7.62 -10.27 -4.50
N GLN A 38 -8.10 -10.75 -3.35
CA GLN A 38 -8.86 -9.90 -2.42
C GLN A 38 -8.00 -8.80 -1.80
N ALA A 39 -6.73 -9.09 -1.46
CA ALA A 39 -5.80 -8.09 -0.97
C ALA A 39 -5.51 -7.01 -2.01
N ILE A 40 -5.37 -7.36 -3.30
CA ILE A 40 -5.22 -6.34 -4.36
C ILE A 40 -6.46 -5.45 -4.44
N LYS A 41 -7.66 -6.03 -4.40
CA LYS A 41 -8.92 -5.25 -4.41
C LYS A 41 -9.04 -4.35 -3.19
N ALA A 42 -8.67 -4.84 -2.00
CA ALA A 42 -8.64 -4.05 -0.78
C ALA A 42 -7.65 -2.88 -0.86
N HIS A 43 -6.45 -3.13 -1.39
CA HIS A 43 -5.44 -2.10 -1.61
C HIS A 43 -5.97 -0.96 -2.48
N ARG A 44 -6.54 -1.31 -3.64
CA ARG A 44 -7.10 -0.34 -4.59
C ARG A 44 -8.18 0.53 -3.94
N ARG A 45 -9.11 -0.08 -3.19
CA ARG A 45 -10.15 0.66 -2.45
C ARG A 45 -9.57 1.63 -1.42
N LEU A 46 -8.52 1.23 -0.68
CA LEU A 46 -7.87 2.10 0.30
C LEU A 46 -7.12 3.25 -0.37
N ARG A 47 -6.49 2.99 -1.53
CA ARG A 47 -5.85 4.03 -2.34
C ARG A 47 -6.89 5.04 -2.83
N ASP A 48 -7.99 4.57 -3.42
CA ASP A 48 -9.06 5.43 -3.93
C ASP A 48 -9.67 6.26 -2.77
N LEU A 49 -9.83 5.68 -1.58
CA LEU A 49 -10.26 6.42 -0.39
C LEU A 49 -9.24 7.49 0.04
N ALA A 50 -7.94 7.17 0.05
CA ALA A 50 -6.89 8.11 0.41
C ALA A 50 -6.83 9.30 -0.57
N GLU A 51 -7.02 9.04 -1.87
CA GLU A 51 -7.13 10.07 -2.91
C GLU A 51 -8.31 11.01 -2.63
N VAL A 52 -9.50 10.47 -2.34
CA VAL A 52 -10.66 11.30 -1.96
C VAL A 52 -10.37 12.16 -0.73
N ARG A 53 -9.73 11.61 0.31
CA ARG A 53 -9.38 12.38 1.52
C ARG A 53 -8.33 13.44 1.25
N GLN A 54 -7.43 13.20 0.31
CA GLN A 54 -6.43 14.18 -0.12
C GLN A 54 -7.11 15.37 -0.78
N ASP A 55 -8.03 15.12 -1.72
CA ASP A 55 -8.78 16.15 -2.42
C ASP A 55 -9.63 16.99 -1.44
N GLU A 56 -10.31 16.33 -0.50
CA GLU A 56 -11.07 17.00 0.56
C GLU A 56 -10.17 17.91 1.42
N TRP A 57 -9.01 17.41 1.85
CA TRP A 57 -8.07 18.20 2.65
C TRP A 57 -7.55 19.41 1.86
N HIS A 58 -7.12 19.23 0.62
CA HIS A 58 -6.63 20.34 -0.21
C HIS A 58 -7.72 21.39 -0.50
N ALA A 59 -8.96 20.97 -0.73
CA ALA A 59 -10.09 21.88 -0.92
C ALA A 59 -10.35 22.73 0.33
N ILE A 60 -10.33 22.11 1.52
CA ILE A 60 -10.51 22.82 2.79
C ILE A 60 -9.33 23.75 3.06
N GLU A 61 -8.09 23.30 2.81
CA GLU A 61 -6.88 24.11 2.99
C GLU A 61 -6.87 25.35 2.10
N ALA A 62 -7.31 25.23 0.83
CA ALA A 62 -7.41 26.35 -0.09
C ALA A 62 -8.45 27.40 0.32
N HIS A 63 -9.47 27.01 1.09
CA HIS A 63 -10.59 27.89 1.47
C HIS A 63 -10.58 28.33 2.95
N ALA A 64 -9.79 27.69 3.82
CA ALA A 64 -9.79 27.96 5.25
C ALA A 64 -8.69 28.96 5.66
N ALA A 65 -9.10 30.06 6.30
CA ALA A 65 -8.21 30.90 7.10
C ALA A 65 -7.82 30.15 8.40
N ALA A 66 -6.88 29.21 8.29
CA ALA A 66 -6.13 28.53 9.36
C ALA A 66 -6.88 27.71 10.44
N THR A 67 -8.20 27.83 10.64
CA THR A 67 -8.88 27.25 11.83
C THR A 67 -9.73 25.99 11.59
N GLY A 68 -9.71 25.38 10.41
CA GLY A 68 -10.59 24.24 10.07
C GLY A 68 -9.97 23.02 9.37
N THR A 69 -8.64 22.99 9.14
CA THR A 69 -7.98 21.94 8.32
C THR A 69 -7.56 20.70 9.11
N GLU A 70 -7.63 20.75 10.44
CA GLU A 70 -7.06 19.70 11.31
C GLU A 70 -7.79 18.35 11.18
N PRO A 71 -9.14 18.28 11.21
CA PRO A 71 -9.84 17.01 11.07
C PRO A 71 -9.67 16.37 9.68
N SER A 72 -9.67 17.16 8.60
CA SER A 72 -9.48 16.66 7.24
C SER A 72 -8.07 16.13 7.01
N ARG A 73 -7.06 16.82 7.59
CA ARG A 73 -5.68 16.35 7.55
C ARG A 73 -5.51 15.03 8.30
N ILE A 74 -6.10 14.89 9.50
CA ILE A 74 -6.07 13.61 10.22
C ILE A 74 -6.72 12.53 9.36
N ALA A 75 -7.91 12.77 8.79
CA ALA A 75 -8.61 11.78 7.99
C ALA A 75 -7.78 11.30 6.80
N TYR A 76 -7.09 12.21 6.10
CA TYR A 76 -6.14 11.86 5.05
C TYR A 76 -4.96 11.03 5.56
N VAL A 77 -4.31 11.47 6.65
CA VAL A 77 -3.17 10.74 7.23
C VAL A 77 -3.57 9.34 7.68
N THR A 78 -4.73 9.17 8.31
CA THR A 78 -5.26 7.86 8.69
C THR A 78 -5.49 6.97 7.46
N ALA A 79 -6.11 7.50 6.40
CA ALA A 79 -6.32 6.74 5.16
C ALA A 79 -5.00 6.30 4.52
N MET A 80 -3.97 7.16 4.53
CA MET A 80 -2.63 6.82 4.04
C MET A 80 -1.95 5.75 4.90
N ILE A 81 -2.08 5.81 6.23
CA ILE A 81 -1.56 4.77 7.14
C ILE A 81 -2.21 3.43 6.81
N ASP A 82 -3.54 3.38 6.68
CA ASP A 82 -4.26 2.15 6.35
C ASP A 82 -3.84 1.61 4.98
N MET A 83 -3.71 2.48 3.97
CA MET A 83 -3.25 2.10 2.63
C MET A 83 -1.84 1.49 2.66
N HIS A 84 -0.89 2.10 3.37
CA HIS A 84 0.49 1.61 3.45
C HIS A 84 0.62 0.35 4.32
N ALA A 85 -0.13 0.26 5.41
CA ALA A 85 -0.20 -0.96 6.22
C ALA A 85 -0.70 -2.12 5.36
N GLN A 86 -1.77 -1.90 4.60
CA GLN A 86 -2.32 -2.90 3.70
C GLN A 86 -1.36 -3.21 2.54
N GLN A 87 -0.67 -2.22 1.97
CA GLN A 87 0.35 -2.45 0.93
C GLN A 87 1.46 -3.37 1.43
N THR A 88 1.88 -3.21 2.69
CA THR A 88 2.90 -4.08 3.30
C THR A 88 2.40 -5.53 3.40
N VAL A 89 1.12 -5.73 3.77
CA VAL A 89 0.46 -7.04 3.75
C VAL A 89 0.44 -7.62 2.34
N LEU A 90 -0.07 -6.86 1.35
CA LEU A 90 -0.13 -7.29 -0.04
C LEU A 90 1.25 -7.66 -0.59
N SER A 91 2.26 -6.84 -0.31
CA SER A 91 3.63 -7.06 -0.77
C SER A 91 4.23 -8.32 -0.17
N THR A 92 3.92 -8.63 1.10
CA THR A 92 4.30 -9.90 1.74
C THR A 92 3.59 -11.09 1.11
N LEU A 93 2.28 -10.98 0.86
CA LEU A 93 1.49 -12.05 0.23
C LEU A 93 1.96 -12.35 -1.20
N LEU A 94 2.35 -11.33 -1.97
CA LEU A 94 2.92 -11.48 -3.30
C LEU A 94 4.27 -12.19 -3.29
N ASP A 95 5.11 -11.95 -2.26
CA ASP A 95 6.36 -12.70 -2.10
C ASP A 95 6.11 -14.19 -1.82
N VAL A 96 5.10 -14.50 -1.00
CA VAL A 96 4.73 -15.89 -0.71
C VAL A 96 4.13 -16.55 -1.96
N LEU A 97 3.28 -15.86 -2.72
CA LEU A 97 2.67 -16.38 -3.94
C LEU A 97 3.68 -16.53 -5.10
N GLY A 98 4.65 -15.63 -5.18
CA GLY A 98 5.72 -15.62 -6.18
C GLY A 98 5.36 -14.98 -7.53
N TYR A 99 4.15 -14.43 -7.69
CA TYR A 99 3.72 -13.67 -8.87
C TYR A 99 2.54 -12.75 -8.53
N ILE A 100 2.23 -11.82 -9.44
CA ILE A 100 1.02 -11.00 -9.37
C ILE A 100 -0.10 -11.72 -10.12
N PRO A 101 -1.17 -12.16 -9.46
CA PRO A 101 -2.27 -12.86 -10.13
C PRO A 101 -3.12 -11.90 -10.95
N SER A 102 -3.85 -12.45 -11.93
CA SER A 102 -4.84 -11.68 -12.66
C SER A 102 -6.01 -11.34 -11.74
N VAL A 103 -6.44 -10.07 -11.75
CA VAL A 103 -7.56 -9.61 -10.93
C VAL A 103 -8.76 -9.40 -11.85
N PRO A 104 -9.83 -10.21 -11.75
CA PRO A 104 -11.01 -10.01 -12.58
C PRO A 104 -11.71 -8.69 -12.24
N GLY A 105 -11.97 -7.88 -13.27
CA GLY A 105 -12.76 -6.64 -13.19
C GLY A 105 -11.96 -5.35 -13.10
N ASP A 106 -10.78 -5.27 -13.73
CA ASP A 106 -10.29 -4.00 -14.30
C ASP A 106 -10.88 -3.78 -15.70
#